data_AF-A0A7K2Z073-F1
#
_entry.id   AF-A0A7K2Z073-F1
#
_cell.length_a   1.000
_cell.length_b   1.000
_cell.length_c   1.000
_cell.angle_alpha   90.00
_cell.angle_beta   90.00
_cell.angle_gamma   90.00
#
_symmetry.space_group_name_H-M   'P 1'
#
loop_
_entity.id
_entity.type
_entity.pdbx_description
1 polymer ?
#
loop_
_entity_poly.entity_id
_entity_poly.type
_entity_poly.pdbx_seq_one_letter_code
_entity_poly.pdbx_strand_id
1 'polypeptide(L)' 'VGALGPSGYPHYGYANQWWTLGGERRAYTGIGVFGQYLYVDPDADVVIVKTSAWPSADDEARDRETVAALRSLVAYLDAG' A
#
# COMPACT_ATOMS: atom_id res chain seq x y z
N VAL A 1 8.69 -4.76 12.57
CA VAL A 1 7.67 -3.69 12.71
C VAL A 1 6.48 -4.29 13.45
N GLY A 2 6.16 -3.74 14.62
CA GLY A 2 5.12 -4.28 15.50
C GLY A 2 3.74 -3.90 15.00
N ALA A 3 2.82 -4.86 15.01
CA ALA A 3 1.42 -4.64 14.71
C ALA A 3 0.91 -3.44 15.52
N LEU A 4 0.40 -2.44 14.82
CA LEU A 4 -0.38 -1.43 15.50
C LEU A 4 -1.70 -2.06 15.91
N GLY A 5 -2.25 -1.59 17.02
CA GLY A 5 -3.67 -1.73 17.31
C GLY A 5 -4.54 -1.17 16.17
N PRO A 6 -5.84 -0.94 16.41
CA PRO A 6 -6.94 -1.12 15.47
C PRO A 6 -7.00 -0.10 14.31
N SER A 7 -5.96 -0.01 13.48
CA SER A 7 -5.79 1.01 12.44
C SER A 7 -6.65 0.76 11.19
N GLY A 8 -7.88 0.28 11.37
CA GLY A 8 -8.86 0.02 10.32
C GLY A 8 -8.60 -1.28 9.56
N TYR A 9 -7.38 -1.49 9.06
CA TYR A 9 -7.04 -2.66 8.26
C TYR A 9 -5.92 -3.51 8.87
N PRO A 10 -6.11 -4.84 8.98
CA PRO A 10 -5.19 -5.73 9.68
C PRO A 10 -3.83 -5.89 8.98
N HIS A 11 -3.70 -5.43 7.73
CA HIS A 11 -2.51 -5.62 6.91
C HIS A 11 -1.58 -4.39 6.87
N TYR A 12 -1.93 -3.30 7.57
CA TYR A 12 -1.09 -2.12 7.71
C TYR A 12 -0.52 -1.94 9.11
N GLY A 13 0.72 -1.45 9.17
CA GLY A 13 1.24 -0.68 10.30
C GLY A 13 1.31 0.80 9.93
N TYR A 14 1.73 1.67 10.86
CA TYR A 14 1.80 3.11 10.62
C TYR A 14 2.96 3.76 11.40
N ALA A 15 3.67 4.68 10.75
CA ALA A 15 4.67 5.53 11.38
C ALA A 15 4.86 6.81 10.56
N ASN A 16 5.04 7.95 11.23
CA ASN A 16 5.42 9.22 10.59
C ASN A 16 4.56 9.62 9.37
N GLN A 17 3.24 9.44 9.45
CA GLN A 17 2.28 9.72 8.36
C GLN A 17 2.32 8.75 7.16
N TRP A 18 2.96 7.59 7.31
CA TRP A 18 3.02 6.54 6.31
C TRP A 18 2.43 5.23 6.81
N TRP A 19 1.71 4.54 5.92
CA TRP A 19 1.25 3.17 6.13
C TRP A 19 2.31 2.18 5.69
N THR A 20 2.72 1.26 6.57
CA THR A 20 3.71 0.22 6.24
C THR A 20 3.00 -1.07 5.89
N LEU A 21 3.42 -1.73 4.80
CA LEU A 21 2.86 -3.02 4.42
C LEU A 21 3.80 -4.10 4.96
N GLY A 22 3.34 -4.94 5.89
CA GLY A 22 4.16 -6.01 6.46
C GLY A 22 4.75 -6.98 5.42
N GLY A 23 5.55 -7.94 5.87
CA GLY A 23 6.27 -8.89 5.00
C GLY A 23 7.76 -8.57 4.91
N GLU A 24 8.44 -9.17 3.92
CA GLU A 24 9.90 -9.08 3.79
C GLU A 24 10.38 -7.76 3.15
N ARG A 25 9.58 -7.19 2.24
CA ARG A 25 9.92 -5.93 1.56
C ARG A 25 9.63 -4.73 2.47
N ARG A 26 10.48 -3.71 2.39
CA ARG A 26 10.36 -2.45 3.16
C ARG A 26 9.39 -1.47 2.52
N ALA A 27 8.30 -1.97 1.93
CA ALA A 27 7.32 -1.16 1.23
C ALA A 27 6.44 -0.34 2.19
N TYR A 28 6.14 0.88 1.80
CA TYR A 28 5.26 1.79 2.52
C TYR A 28 4.43 2.61 1.54
N THR A 29 3.30 3.15 2.01
CA THR A 29 2.35 3.86 1.16
C THR A 29 1.69 5.03 1.88
N GLY A 30 1.50 6.12 1.16
CA GLY A 30 0.52 7.15 1.51
C GLY A 30 -0.84 6.72 0.98
N ILE A 31 -1.90 6.88 1.78
CA ILE A 31 -3.28 6.52 1.38
C ILE A 31 -4.16 7.76 1.49
N GLY A 32 -4.95 8.01 0.46
CA GLY A 32 -6.02 9.00 0.45
C GLY A 32 -7.37 8.35 0.18
N VAL A 33 -8.44 8.97 0.73
CA VAL A 33 -9.82 8.56 0.48
C VAL A 33 -10.15 8.48 -1.01
N PHE A 34 -11.15 7.69 -1.36
CA PHE A 34 -11.55 7.42 -2.75
C PHE A 34 -10.48 6.69 -3.58
N GLY A 35 -9.52 6.03 -2.92
CA GLY A 35 -8.58 5.09 -3.53
C GLY A 35 -7.28 5.68 -4.03
N GLN A 36 -6.73 6.72 -3.38
CA GLN A 36 -5.44 7.32 -3.75
C GLN A 36 -4.28 6.58 -3.07
N TYR A 37 -3.22 6.27 -3.81
CA TYR A 37 -2.02 5.63 -3.26
C TYR A 37 -0.74 6.28 -3.79
N LEU A 38 0.19 6.56 -2.89
CA LEU A 38 1.59 6.84 -3.18
C LEU A 38 2.41 5.70 -2.57
N TYR A 39 2.67 4.66 -3.37
CA TYR A 39 3.33 3.44 -2.94
C TYR A 39 4.83 3.51 -3.27
N VAL A 40 5.67 3.13 -2.32
CA VAL A 40 7.12 3.15 -2.46
C VAL A 40 7.69 1.79 -2.04
N ASP A 41 8.46 1.17 -2.94
CA ASP A 41 9.26 -0.02 -2.66
C ASP A 41 10.74 0.30 -2.86
N PRO A 42 11.48 0.59 -1.77
CA PRO A 42 12.89 0.94 -1.86
C PRO A 42 13.80 -0.25 -2.16
N ASP A 43 13.30 -1.49 -2.05
CA ASP A 43 14.09 -2.69 -2.35
C ASP A 43 14.15 -2.93 -3.87
N ALA A 44 13.11 -2.52 -4.62
CA ALA A 44 13.07 -2.56 -6.09
C ALA A 44 13.40 -1.21 -6.77
N ASP A 45 13.67 -0.16 -6.01
CA ASP A 45 13.80 1.23 -6.54
C ASP A 45 12.56 1.68 -7.35
N VAL A 46 11.36 1.39 -6.84
CA VAL A 46 10.09 1.66 -7.52
C VAL A 46 9.19 2.59 -6.69
N VAL A 47 8.61 3.57 -7.37
CA VAL A 47 7.51 4.41 -6.86
C VAL A 47 6.31 4.27 -7.79
N ILE A 48 5.12 4.03 -7.22
CA ILE A 48 3.86 3.94 -7.96
C ILE A 48 2.88 4.97 -7.42
N VAL A 49 2.33 5.79 -8.32
CA VAL A 49 1.23 6.70 -8.02
C VAL A 49 -0.05 6.12 -8.64
N LYS A 50 -1.05 5.87 -7.81
CA LYS A 50 -2.40 5.47 -8.25
C LYS A 50 -3.40 6.53 -7.83
N THR A 51 -4.05 7.13 -8.82
CA THR A 51 -5.20 8.01 -8.63
C THR A 51 -6.48 7.26 -8.91
N SER A 52 -7.55 7.58 -8.20
CA SER A 52 -8.85 6.91 -8.36
C SER A 52 -9.99 7.82 -7.94
N ALA A 53 -11.22 7.39 -8.22
CA ALA A 53 -12.44 8.02 -7.73
C ALA A 53 -13.43 6.92 -7.33
N TRP A 54 -13.09 6.16 -6.28
CA TRP A 54 -13.98 5.10 -5.81
C TRP A 54 -15.36 5.67 -5.40
N PRO A 55 -16.45 4.89 -5.57
CA PRO A 55 -17.79 5.35 -5.19
C PRO A 55 -17.94 5.62 -3.69
N SER A 56 -17.13 4.98 -2.85
CA SER A 56 -17.06 5.19 -1.40
C SER A 56 -15.72 5.82 -1.00
N ALA A 57 -15.74 6.57 0.10
CA ALA A 57 -14.53 7.18 0.66
C ALA A 57 -13.50 6.12 1.11
N ASP A 58 -13.98 4.97 1.56
CA ASP A 58 -13.20 3.84 2.05
C ASP A 58 -13.86 2.51 1.61
N ASP A 59 -13.05 1.51 1.28
CA ASP A 59 -13.48 0.17 0.81
C ASP A 59 -12.34 -0.85 0.99
N GLU A 60 -12.45 -1.71 2.01
CA GLU A 60 -11.43 -2.70 2.35
C GLU A 60 -11.10 -3.66 1.21
N ALA A 61 -12.11 -4.09 0.46
CA ALA A 61 -11.92 -5.09 -0.58
C ALA A 61 -11.10 -4.50 -1.73
N ARG A 62 -11.42 -3.26 -2.12
CA ARG A 62 -10.66 -2.51 -3.14
C ARG A 62 -9.26 -2.13 -2.68
N ASP A 63 -9.11 -1.84 -1.39
CA ASP A 63 -7.80 -1.57 -0.77
C ASP A 63 -6.90 -2.81 -0.83
N ARG A 64 -7.40 -3.98 -0.38
CA ARG A 64 -6.70 -5.26 -0.49
C ARG A 64 -6.33 -5.61 -1.93
N GLU A 65 -7.25 -5.42 -2.87
CA GLU A 65 -6.99 -5.63 -4.30
C GLU A 65 -5.91 -4.68 -4.83
N THR A 66 -5.97 -3.40 -4.45
CA THR A 66 -4.97 -2.41 -4.84
C THR A 66 -3.58 -2.80 -4.34
N VAL A 67 -3.45 -3.16 -3.06
CA VAL A 67 -2.17 -3.60 -2.49
C VAL A 67 -1.63 -4.83 -3.22
N ALA A 68 -2.48 -5.82 -3.52
CA ALA A 68 -2.08 -7.02 -4.26
C ALA A 68 -1.58 -6.67 -5.67
N ALA A 69 -2.27 -5.78 -6.38
CA ALA A 69 -1.88 -5.33 -7.71
C ALA A 69 -0.53 -4.58 -7.69
N LEU A 70 -0.33 -3.66 -6.74
CA LEU A 70 0.91 -2.88 -6.59
C LEU A 70 2.10 -3.79 -6.31
N ARG A 71 1.95 -4.77 -5.41
CA ARG A 71 2.98 -5.79 -5.13
C ARG A 71 3.30 -6.64 -6.35
N SER A 72 2.28 -7.04 -7.11
CA SER A 72 2.45 -7.84 -8.32
C SER A 72 3.21 -7.07 -9.40
N LEU A 73 2.93 -5.77 -9.55
CA LEU A 73 3.66 -4.90 -10.48
C LEU A 73 5.13 -4.78 -10.08
N VAL A 74 5.42 -4.55 -8.79
CA VAL A 74 6.82 -4.51 -8.32
C VAL A 74 7.53 -5.82 -8.56
N ALA A 75 6.92 -6.96 -8.24
CA ALA A 75 7.52 -8.28 -8.46
C ALA A 75 7.84 -8.53 -9.95
N TYR A 76 6.99 -8.04 -10.86
CA TYR A 76 7.25 -8.12 -12.30
C TYR A 76 8.44 -7.23 -12.72
N LEU A 77 8.53 -6.01 -12.18
CA LEU A 77 9.60 -5.06 -12.50
C LEU A 77 10.97 -5.51 -11.93
N ASP A 78 10.98 -6.13 -10.75
CA ASP A 78 12.18 -6.61 -10.06
C ASP A 78 12.77 -7.88 -10.69
N ALA A 79 11.98 -8.59 -11.50
CA ALA A 79 12.38 -9.82 -12.19
C ALA A 79 13.03 -9.59 -13.57
N GLY A 80 13.01 -8.36 -14.09
CA GLY A 80 13.57 -7.97 -15.39
C GLY A 80 14.92 -7.28 -15.27
#